data_AF-A0A8J8FQT3-F1
#
_entry.id   AF-A0A8J8FQT3-F1
#
_cell.length_a   1.000
_cell.length_b   1.000
_cell.length_c   1.000
_cell.angle_alpha   90.00
_cell.angle_beta   90.00
_cell.angle_gamma   90.00
#
_symmetry.space_group_name_H-M   'P 1'
#
loop_
_entity.id
_entity.type
_entity.pdbx_description
1 polymer ?
#
loop_
_entity_poly.entity_id
_entity_poly.type
_entity_poly.pdbx_seq_one_letter_code
_entity_poly.pdbx_strand_id
1 'polypeptide(L)'
;MEELTFDERVLDFVWDFVRFMECGVAVAAIKVAGERGNAIRRMMAEIMVELIEEHYGIPDDPKEAILALVSPFAEAKLEDDVLEVEDCRLCYSAYLKDVAGEKELEVIRKVPPCPFKAVFDVIASKKGWDVRLEPLETPLSGETEPGSCRQRLVER
;
A
#
# COMPACT_ATOMS: atom_id res chain seq x y z
N MET A 1 -0.13 -17.41 -23.48
CA MET A 1 -0.38 -15.99 -23.17
C MET A 1 -1.88 -15.83 -23.28
N GLU A 2 -2.59 -15.88 -22.16
CA GLU A 2 -4.05 -15.71 -22.16
C GLU A 2 -4.38 -14.22 -22.33
N GLU A 3 -5.37 -13.90 -23.17
CA GLU A 3 -5.85 -12.53 -23.35
C GLU A 3 -6.69 -12.12 -22.13
N LEU A 4 -6.30 -11.03 -21.48
CA LEU A 4 -7.07 -10.42 -20.41
C LEU A 4 -8.41 -9.91 -20.94
N THR A 5 -9.46 -10.12 -20.15
CA THR A 5 -10.79 -9.55 -20.39
C THR A 5 -10.76 -8.02 -20.33
N PHE A 6 -11.81 -7.35 -20.80
CA PHE A 6 -11.90 -5.89 -20.72
C PHE A 6 -11.87 -5.39 -19.26
N ASP A 7 -12.54 -6.09 -18.34
CA ASP A 7 -12.57 -5.74 -16.92
C ASP A 7 -11.21 -5.92 -16.25
N GLU A 8 -10.48 -7.00 -16.57
CA GLU A 8 -9.12 -7.22 -16.07
C GLU A 8 -8.12 -6.15 -16.55
N ARG A 9 -8.28 -5.65 -17.78
CA ARG A 9 -7.45 -4.54 -18.31
C ARG A 9 -7.77 -3.21 -17.65
N VAL A 10 -9.04 -2.95 -17.33
CA VAL A 10 -9.44 -1.74 -16.60
C VAL A 10 -8.92 -1.80 -15.15
N LEU A 11 -8.97 -2.97 -14.53
CA LEU A 11 -8.34 -3.26 -13.24
C LEU A 11 -6.84 -2.96 -13.23
N ASP A 12 -6.09 -3.55 -14.16
CA ASP A 12 -4.65 -3.32 -14.28
C ASP A 12 -4.35 -1.83 -14.48
N PHE A 13 -5.14 -1.13 -15.30
CA PHE A 13 -5.02 0.31 -15.51
C PHE A 13 -5.32 1.12 -14.24
N VAL A 14 -6.38 0.79 -13.50
CA VAL A 14 -6.74 1.48 -12.23
C VAL A 14 -5.62 1.28 -11.21
N TRP A 15 -5.09 0.08 -11.09
CA TRP A 15 -4.01 -0.20 -10.15
C TRP A 15 -2.67 0.39 -10.59
N ASP A 16 -2.34 0.43 -11.88
CA ASP A 16 -1.18 1.18 -12.40
C ASP A 16 -1.36 2.70 -12.27
N PHE A 17 -2.59 3.21 -12.32
CA PHE A 17 -2.88 4.61 -12.02
C PHE A 17 -2.69 4.90 -10.52
N VAL A 18 -3.17 4.02 -9.64
CA VAL A 18 -2.96 4.11 -8.19
C VAL A 18 -1.49 4.03 -7.85
N ARG A 19 -0.76 3.12 -8.49
CA ARG A 19 0.69 2.95 -8.42
C ARG A 19 1.42 4.26 -8.73
N PHE A 20 1.05 4.89 -9.85
CA PHE A 20 1.64 6.15 -10.30
C PHE A 20 1.28 7.30 -9.35
N MET A 21 0.03 7.34 -8.87
CA MET A 21 -0.52 8.41 -8.06
C MET A 21 -0.05 8.36 -6.60
N GLU A 22 -0.09 7.23 -5.90
CA GLU A 22 0.37 7.12 -4.51
C GLU A 22 1.86 7.48 -4.39
N CYS A 23 2.68 7.13 -5.38
CA CYS A 23 4.12 7.40 -5.32
C CYS A 23 4.48 8.82 -5.76
N GLY A 24 3.92 9.28 -6.88
CA GLY A 24 4.11 10.66 -7.35
C GLY A 24 3.56 11.66 -6.34
N VAL A 25 2.38 11.40 -5.78
CA VAL A 25 1.77 12.24 -4.74
C VAL A 25 2.43 12.05 -3.39
N ALA A 26 2.89 10.87 -2.96
CA ALA A 26 3.61 10.77 -1.68
C ALA A 26 4.90 11.59 -1.69
N VAL A 27 5.71 11.50 -2.75
CA VAL A 27 6.94 12.29 -2.86
C VAL A 27 6.63 13.77 -3.03
N ALA A 28 5.74 14.12 -3.95
CA ALA A 28 5.39 15.52 -4.20
C ALA A 28 4.68 16.16 -2.99
N ALA A 29 3.76 15.45 -2.33
CA ALA A 29 3.00 15.98 -1.21
C ALA A 29 3.83 16.05 0.07
N ILE A 30 4.78 15.13 0.31
CA ILE A 30 5.77 15.30 1.39
C ILE A 30 6.69 16.48 1.08
N LYS A 31 7.18 16.60 -0.16
CA LYS A 31 8.08 17.68 -0.58
C LYS A 31 7.43 19.07 -0.58
N VAL A 32 6.16 19.16 -0.94
CA VAL A 32 5.43 20.43 -1.07
C VAL A 32 4.64 20.79 0.19
N ALA A 33 4.09 19.81 0.90
CA ALA A 33 3.14 20.02 1.99
C ALA A 33 3.53 19.36 3.33
N GLY A 34 4.67 18.66 3.41
CA GLY A 34 5.12 17.97 4.62
C GLY A 34 4.10 16.91 5.07
N GLU A 35 3.82 16.85 6.38
CA GLU A 35 2.82 15.92 6.95
C GLU A 35 1.40 16.11 6.40
N ARG A 36 1.07 17.31 5.91
CA ARG A 36 -0.25 17.58 5.29
C ARG A 36 -0.44 16.84 3.97
N GLY A 37 0.64 16.37 3.34
CA GLY A 37 0.56 15.52 2.15
C GLY A 37 -0.16 14.19 2.39
N ASN A 38 -0.25 13.74 3.65
CA ASN A 38 -1.00 12.55 4.02
C ASN A 38 -2.52 12.69 3.82
N ALA A 39 -3.06 13.93 3.80
CA ALA A 39 -4.49 14.15 3.56
C ALA A 39 -4.89 13.75 2.12
N ILE A 40 -4.04 14.08 1.15
CA ILE A 40 -4.28 13.71 -0.27
C ILE A 40 -4.21 12.19 -0.43
N ARG A 41 -3.24 11.54 0.23
CA ARG A 41 -3.12 10.07 0.23
C ARG A 41 -4.34 9.39 0.82
N ARG A 42 -4.88 9.91 1.92
CA ARG A 42 -6.11 9.39 2.53
C ARG A 42 -7.31 9.52 1.58
N MET A 43 -7.51 10.67 0.95
CA MET A 43 -8.58 10.87 -0.03
C MET A 43 -8.47 9.88 -1.20
N MET A 44 -7.25 9.63 -1.69
CA MET A 44 -7.03 8.62 -2.75
C MET A 44 -7.34 7.21 -2.26
N ALA A 45 -6.95 6.86 -1.04
CA ALA A 45 -7.29 5.58 -0.43
C ALA A 45 -8.82 5.42 -0.26
N GLU A 46 -9.54 6.48 0.12
CA GLU A 46 -11.00 6.50 0.21
C GLU A 46 -11.68 6.20 -1.13
N ILE A 47 -11.25 6.86 -2.21
CA ILE A 47 -11.76 6.59 -3.57
C ILE A 47 -11.48 5.13 -3.98
N MET A 48 -10.30 4.60 -3.65
CA MET A 48 -9.96 3.22 -3.95
C MET A 48 -10.83 2.22 -3.20
N VAL A 49 -11.12 2.49 -1.93
CA VAL A 49 -12.03 1.65 -1.16
C VAL A 49 -13.43 1.66 -1.77
N GLU A 50 -13.94 2.80 -2.21
CA GLU A 50 -15.25 2.87 -2.90
C GLU A 50 -15.28 2.02 -4.18
N LEU A 51 -14.23 2.11 -5.01
CA LEU A 51 -14.11 1.29 -6.22
C LEU A 51 -14.03 -0.20 -5.91
N ILE A 52 -13.30 -0.58 -4.85
CA ILE A 52 -13.19 -1.97 -4.42
C ILE A 52 -14.54 -2.49 -3.90
N GLU A 53 -15.23 -1.70 -3.08
CA GLU A 53 -16.56 -2.03 -2.56
C GLU A 53 -17.59 -2.21 -3.68
N GLU A 54 -17.57 -1.34 -4.70
CA GLU A 54 -18.52 -1.39 -5.82
C GLU A 54 -18.32 -2.63 -6.71
N HIS A 55 -17.08 -3.06 -6.94
CA HIS A 55 -16.76 -4.06 -7.96
C HIS A 55 -16.38 -5.44 -7.43
N TYR A 56 -15.80 -5.53 -6.23
CA TYR A 56 -15.25 -6.79 -5.69
C TYR A 56 -15.79 -7.15 -4.31
N GLY A 57 -16.32 -6.16 -3.59
CA GLY A 57 -16.61 -6.28 -2.17
C GLY A 57 -15.33 -6.34 -1.32
N ILE A 58 -15.49 -6.18 -0.02
CA ILE A 58 -14.41 -6.25 0.95
C ILE A 58 -14.72 -7.37 1.94
N PRO A 59 -13.81 -8.34 2.13
CA PRO A 59 -13.96 -9.37 3.14
C PRO A 59 -14.25 -8.79 4.53
N ASP A 60 -15.02 -9.52 5.34
CA ASP A 60 -15.37 -9.07 6.70
C ASP A 60 -14.27 -9.36 7.72
N ASP A 61 -13.34 -10.27 7.39
CA ASP A 61 -12.15 -10.55 8.18
C ASP A 61 -10.96 -9.69 7.72
N PRO A 62 -10.25 -9.00 8.64
CA PRO A 62 -9.14 -8.12 8.29
C PRO A 62 -7.95 -8.85 7.64
N LYS A 63 -7.73 -10.12 7.98
CA LYS A 63 -6.63 -10.94 7.42
C LYS A 63 -6.94 -11.32 5.98
N GLU A 64 -8.18 -11.74 5.72
CA GLU A 64 -8.66 -11.99 4.36
C GLU A 64 -8.62 -10.71 3.51
N ALA A 65 -9.03 -9.58 4.08
CA ALA A 65 -9.04 -8.30 3.38
C ALA A 65 -7.64 -7.85 2.96
N ILE A 66 -6.63 -7.93 3.84
CA ILE A 66 -5.26 -7.52 3.47
C ILE A 66 -4.65 -8.46 2.42
N LEU A 67 -4.88 -9.77 2.52
CA LEU A 67 -4.42 -10.71 1.49
C LEU A 67 -5.09 -10.42 0.15
N ALA A 68 -6.42 -10.25 0.12
CA ALA A 68 -7.15 -9.93 -1.10
C ALA A 68 -6.64 -8.64 -1.78
N LEU A 69 -6.22 -7.65 -0.99
CA LEU A 69 -5.63 -6.42 -1.51
C LEU A 69 -4.24 -6.63 -2.13
N VAL A 70 -3.37 -7.43 -1.51
CA VAL A 70 -1.95 -7.53 -1.87
C VAL A 70 -1.67 -8.61 -2.91
N SER A 71 -2.32 -9.78 -2.79
CA SER A 71 -2.05 -10.96 -3.62
C SER A 71 -2.15 -10.76 -5.14
N PRO A 72 -2.95 -9.83 -5.70
CA PRO A 72 -2.92 -9.56 -7.15
C PRO A 72 -1.61 -8.93 -7.65
N PHE A 73 -0.79 -8.36 -6.74
CA PHE A 73 0.39 -7.56 -7.10
C PHE A 73 1.70 -8.09 -6.58
N ALA A 74 1.66 -9.10 -5.72
CA ALA A 74 2.82 -9.62 -5.01
C ALA A 74 2.56 -11.07 -4.59
N GLU A 75 3.64 -11.82 -4.35
CA GLU A 75 3.54 -13.05 -3.59
C GLU A 75 3.36 -12.69 -2.11
N ALA A 76 2.20 -13.01 -1.54
CA ALA A 76 1.85 -12.62 -0.17
C ALA A 76 1.44 -13.82 0.67
N LYS A 77 1.99 -13.91 1.88
CA LYS A 77 1.65 -14.91 2.89
C LYS A 77 1.35 -14.21 4.21
N LEU A 78 0.39 -14.75 4.95
CA LEU A 78 0.05 -14.25 6.27
C LEU A 78 0.07 -15.42 7.26
N GLU A 79 1.08 -15.44 8.11
CA GLU A 79 1.29 -16.47 9.14
C GLU A 79 1.44 -15.78 10.50
N ASP A 80 0.69 -16.21 11.51
CA ASP A 80 0.74 -15.65 12.88
C ASP A 80 0.73 -14.10 12.94
N ASP A 81 -0.19 -13.50 12.17
CA ASP A 81 -0.35 -12.04 12.02
C ASP A 81 0.81 -11.31 11.33
N VAL A 82 1.80 -12.03 10.83
CA VAL A 82 2.91 -11.50 10.04
C VAL A 82 2.61 -11.68 8.56
N LEU A 83 2.42 -10.55 7.88
CA LEU A 83 2.30 -10.45 6.45
C LEU A 83 3.72 -10.38 5.86
N GLU A 84 4.06 -11.39 5.06
CA GLU A 84 5.28 -11.44 4.26
C GLU A 84 4.91 -11.22 2.80
N VAL A 85 5.60 -10.28 2.17
CA VAL A 85 5.34 -9.86 0.79
C VAL A 85 6.65 -9.92 0.02
N GLU A 86 6.63 -10.58 -1.13
CA GLU A 86 7.74 -10.69 -2.07
C GLU A 86 7.30 -10.23 -3.47
N ASP A 87 8.25 -9.72 -4.27
CA ASP A 87 8.02 -9.27 -5.65
C ASP A 87 6.85 -8.30 -5.85
N CYS A 88 6.61 -7.42 -4.86
CA CYS A 88 5.54 -6.45 -4.92
C CYS A 88 5.75 -5.41 -6.01
N ARG A 89 4.93 -5.50 -7.06
CA ARG A 89 4.95 -4.60 -8.24
C ARG A 89 4.58 -3.15 -7.91
N LEU A 90 3.96 -2.92 -6.75
CA LEU A 90 3.55 -1.59 -6.27
C LEU A 90 4.53 -1.01 -5.23
N CYS A 91 5.64 -1.69 -4.93
CA CYS A 91 6.62 -1.23 -3.96
C CYS A 91 7.59 -0.22 -4.57
N TYR A 92 7.55 1.03 -4.11
CA TYR A 92 8.45 2.09 -4.57
C TYR A 92 9.52 2.50 -3.57
N SER A 93 9.52 1.86 -2.40
CA SER A 93 10.48 2.07 -1.33
C SER A 93 11.94 2.09 -1.81
N ALA A 94 12.27 1.25 -2.80
CA ALA A 94 13.59 1.21 -3.41
C ALA A 94 13.89 2.45 -4.28
N TYR A 95 12.96 2.88 -5.13
CA TYR A 95 13.12 4.04 -6.01
C TYR A 95 13.13 5.38 -5.25
N LEU A 96 12.50 5.45 -4.07
CA LEU A 96 12.49 6.65 -3.23
C LEU A 96 13.89 7.06 -2.77
N LYS A 97 14.79 6.10 -2.58
CA LYS A 97 16.18 6.37 -2.20
C LYS A 97 16.92 7.20 -3.25
N ASP A 98 16.53 7.07 -4.52
CA ASP A 98 17.21 7.73 -5.64
C ASP A 98 16.68 9.14 -5.92
N VAL A 99 15.49 9.49 -5.41
CA VAL A 99 14.80 10.76 -5.74
C VAL A 99 14.54 11.68 -4.55
N ALA A 100 14.61 11.16 -3.32
CA ALA A 100 14.39 11.93 -2.10
C ALA A 100 15.72 12.36 -1.45
N GLY A 101 15.78 13.58 -0.91
CA GLY A 101 16.92 14.02 -0.11
C GLY A 101 16.92 13.37 1.29
N GLU A 102 18.02 13.53 2.04
CA GLU A 102 18.18 12.90 3.36
C GLU A 102 17.07 13.28 4.35
N LYS A 103 16.62 14.55 4.35
CA LYS A 103 15.55 15.03 5.24
C LYS A 103 14.19 14.44 4.87
N GLU A 104 13.89 14.31 3.58
CA GLU A 104 12.66 13.68 3.11
C GLU A 104 12.68 12.18 3.43
N LEU A 105 13.82 11.51 3.28
CA LEU A 105 14.00 10.10 3.64
C LEU A 105 13.81 9.85 5.14
N GLU A 106 14.22 10.75 6.02
CA GLU A 106 13.95 10.63 7.47
C GLU A 106 12.43 10.64 7.79
N VAL A 107 11.65 11.45 7.07
CA VAL A 107 10.18 11.48 7.22
C VAL A 107 9.55 10.23 6.62
N ILE A 108 9.97 9.85 5.41
CA ILE A 108 9.49 8.69 4.66
C ILE A 108 9.77 7.38 5.41
N ARG A 109 10.92 7.23 6.07
CA ARG A 109 11.25 6.01 6.84
C ARG A 109 10.34 5.79 8.04
N LYS A 110 9.81 6.86 8.65
CA LYS A 110 8.88 6.73 9.79
C LYS A 110 7.52 6.18 9.35
N VAL A 111 7.08 6.52 8.15
CA VAL A 111 5.83 6.03 7.55
C VAL A 111 6.07 5.78 6.08
N PRO A 112 6.58 4.59 5.70
CA PRO A 112 6.82 4.25 4.31
C PRO A 112 5.54 4.44 3.49
N PRO A 113 5.59 5.12 2.33
CA PRO A 113 4.42 5.26 1.48
C PRO A 113 4.11 3.90 0.84
N CYS A 114 3.23 3.16 1.50
CA CYS A 114 2.68 1.90 1.02
C CYS A 114 1.19 2.10 0.67
N PRO A 115 0.78 1.88 -0.59
CA PRO A 115 -0.61 2.05 -1.01
C PRO A 115 -1.54 1.07 -0.30
N PHE A 116 -1.12 -0.20 -0.15
CA PHE A 116 -1.93 -1.21 0.54
C PHE A 116 -2.19 -0.84 2.00
N LYS A 117 -1.19 -0.30 2.68
CA LYS A 117 -1.37 0.18 4.05
C LYS A 117 -2.40 1.31 4.11
N ALA A 118 -2.31 2.29 3.22
CA ALA A 118 -3.23 3.43 3.20
C ALA A 118 -4.68 2.98 2.93
N VAL A 119 -4.87 2.12 1.94
CA VAL A 119 -6.19 1.53 1.61
C VAL A 119 -6.70 0.70 2.80
N PHE A 120 -5.89 -0.18 3.35
CA PHE A 120 -6.26 -1.01 4.50
C PHE A 120 -6.63 -0.19 5.73
N ASP A 121 -5.91 0.89 6.03
CA ASP A 121 -6.24 1.79 7.14
C ASP A 121 -7.62 2.44 6.97
N VAL A 122 -8.02 2.78 5.74
CA VAL A 122 -9.36 3.30 5.44
C VAL A 122 -10.43 2.21 5.58
N ILE A 123 -10.16 1.00 5.07
CA ILE A 123 -11.07 -0.14 5.21
C ILE A 123 -11.31 -0.45 6.69
N ALA A 124 -10.24 -0.59 7.47
CA ALA A 124 -10.32 -0.85 8.91
C ALA A 124 -11.17 0.21 9.61
N SER A 125 -10.99 1.49 9.28
CA SER A 125 -11.82 2.57 9.81
C SER A 125 -13.30 2.46 9.41
N LYS A 126 -13.61 2.10 8.15
CA LYS A 126 -15.00 1.94 7.67
C LYS A 126 -15.69 0.74 8.32
N LYS A 127 -14.97 -0.38 8.45
CA LYS A 127 -15.47 -1.63 9.04
C LYS A 127 -15.45 -1.64 10.57
N GLY A 128 -14.82 -0.65 11.20
CA GLY A 128 -14.68 -0.56 12.65
C GLY A 128 -13.68 -1.57 13.23
N TRP A 129 -12.71 -2.02 12.44
CA TRP A 129 -11.64 -2.91 12.91
C TRP A 129 -10.57 -2.13 13.67
N ASP A 130 -10.25 -2.58 14.88
CA ASP A 130 -9.25 -1.93 15.73
C ASP A 130 -7.85 -2.48 15.47
N VAL A 131 -7.44 -2.50 14.19
CA VAL A 131 -6.18 -3.09 13.73
C VAL A 131 -5.38 -2.14 12.85
N ARG A 132 -4.08 -2.38 12.74
CA ARG A 132 -3.17 -1.69 11.82
C ARG A 132 -2.02 -2.59 11.39
N LEU A 133 -1.44 -2.29 10.25
CA LEU A 133 -0.16 -2.87 9.83
C LEU A 133 1.01 -2.06 10.38
N GLU A 134 1.88 -2.72 11.13
CA GLU A 134 3.13 -2.18 11.64
C GLU A 134 4.31 -2.78 10.85
N PRO A 135 5.18 -1.96 10.24
CA PRO A 135 6.32 -2.47 9.49
C PRO A 135 7.34 -3.13 10.44
N LEU A 136 7.78 -4.35 10.11
CA LEU A 136 8.89 -5.03 10.76
C LEU A 136 10.18 -4.82 9.97
N GLU A 137 10.14 -5.06 8.66
CA GLU A 137 11.28 -4.96 7.75
C GLU A 137 10.82 -4.34 6.41
N THR A 138 11.61 -3.43 5.84
CA THR A 138 11.22 -2.71 4.61
C THR A 138 12.39 -2.49 3.65
N PRO A 139 12.13 -2.26 2.35
CA PRO A 139 13.22 -1.92 1.42
C PRO A 139 13.85 -0.57 1.75
N LEU A 140 13.12 0.34 2.41
CA LEU A 140 13.62 1.66 2.81
C LEU A 140 14.64 1.60 3.94
N SER A 141 14.50 0.65 4.88
CA SER A 141 15.53 0.37 5.90
C SER A 141 16.75 -0.33 5.32
N GLY A 142 16.60 -1.00 4.16
CA GLY A 142 17.67 -1.78 3.54
C GLY A 142 17.82 -3.18 4.16
N GLU A 143 16.83 -3.60 4.95
CA GLU A 143 16.77 -4.94 5.56
C GLU A 143 16.24 -5.99 4.58
N THR A 144 15.53 -5.55 3.53
CA THR A 144 14.94 -6.41 2.50
C THR A 144 15.28 -5.93 1.09
N GLU A 145 15.16 -6.85 0.13
CA GLU A 145 15.25 -6.55 -1.30
C GLU A 145 14.12 -5.60 -1.76
N PRO A 146 14.34 -4.80 -2.83
CA PRO A 146 13.28 -4.06 -3.51
C PRO A 146 12.06 -4.94 -3.78
N GLY A 147 10.85 -4.47 -3.47
CA GLY A 147 9.63 -5.27 -3.65
C GLY A 147 9.27 -6.17 -2.47
N SER A 148 10.16 -6.35 -1.50
CA SER A 148 9.93 -7.28 -0.37
C SER A 148 9.73 -6.54 0.94
N CYS A 149 8.76 -6.94 1.77
CA CYS A 149 8.59 -6.39 3.11
C CYS A 149 7.93 -7.37 4.07
N ARG A 150 8.10 -7.09 5.37
CA ARG A 150 7.42 -7.81 6.45
C ARG A 150 6.66 -6.83 7.32
N GLN A 151 5.38 -7.08 7.54
CA GLN A 151 4.50 -6.24 8.34
C GLN A 151 3.71 -7.09 9.32
N ARG A 152 3.48 -6.61 10.54
CA ARG A 152 2.63 -7.28 11.51
C ARG A 152 1.28 -6.59 11.61
N LEU A 153 0.21 -7.36 11.53
CA LEU A 153 -1.12 -6.90 11.91
C LEU A 153 -1.20 -6.86 13.44
N VAL A 154 -1.41 -5.68 14.00
CA VAL A 154 -1.50 -5.45 15.46
C VAL A 154 -2.80 -4.75 15.80
N GLU A 155 -3.29 -4.96 17.02
CA GLU A 155 -4.35 -4.14 17.60
C GLU A 155 -3.86 -2.67 17.79
N ARG A 156 -4.76 -1.70 17.69
CA ARG A 156 -4.42 -0.27 17.77
C ARG A 156 -4.30 0.27 19.20
#